data_AF-A0A7W1UHT3-F1
#
_entry.id   AF-A0A7W1UHT3-F1
#
_cell.length_a   1.000
_cell.length_b   1.000
_cell.length_c   1.000
_cell.angle_alpha   90.00
_cell.angle_beta   90.00
_cell.angle_gamma   90.00
#
_symmetry.space_group_name_H-M   'P 1'
#
loop_
_entity.id
_entity.type
_entity.pdbx_description
1 polymer ?
#
loop_
_entity_poly.entity_id
_entity_poly.type
_entity_poly.pdbx_seq_one_letter_code
_entity_poly.pdbx_strand_id
1 'polypeptide(L)'
;MYSLLFQHRLCLLRGVVVMPCQPSVFWHRKVFESLGLLREDLKYAMDYDYWLKALRSHYNFHYMADVLSNYRFHAGSKSNQGWQNFYREWRGVAKENFSTLTPRQKISAEIYWWFLLFPLSILTLPYRVYSYVVLGIKSG
;
A
#
# COMPACT_ATOMS: atom_id res chain seq x y z
N MET A 1 5.04 -5.08 -5.22
CA MET A 1 5.48 -3.67 -5.33
C MET A 1 4.45 -2.79 -6.03
N TYR A 2 4.09 -3.10 -7.29
CA TYR A 2 3.27 -2.21 -8.12
C TYR A 2 1.83 -1.98 -7.63
N SER A 3 1.23 -2.94 -6.91
CA SER A 3 -0.08 -2.76 -6.28
C SER A 3 -0.13 -1.53 -5.38
N LEU A 4 0.80 -1.38 -4.44
CA LEU A 4 0.88 -0.21 -3.58
C LEU A 4 1.10 1.08 -4.36
N LEU A 5 1.92 1.05 -5.42
CA LEU A 5 2.21 2.24 -6.24
C LEU A 5 0.94 2.87 -6.85
N PHE A 6 -0.05 2.04 -7.17
CA PHE A 6 -1.32 2.47 -7.74
C PHE A 6 -2.48 2.53 -6.75
N GLN A 7 -2.22 2.43 -5.43
CA GLN A 7 -3.22 2.56 -4.37
C GLN A 7 -4.11 3.80 -4.56
N HIS A 8 -3.52 4.95 -4.88
CA HIS A 8 -4.26 6.19 -5.12
C HIS A 8 -5.24 6.08 -6.30
N ARG A 9 -4.88 5.34 -7.38
CA ARG A 9 -5.79 5.11 -8.52
C ARG A 9 -6.92 4.16 -8.12
N LEU A 10 -6.62 3.11 -7.37
CA LEU A 10 -7.63 2.17 -6.84
C LEU A 10 -8.65 2.87 -5.93
N CYS A 11 -8.21 3.83 -5.10
CA CYS A 11 -9.11 4.64 -4.29
C CYS A 11 -10.14 5.42 -5.12
N LEU A 12 -9.74 5.98 -6.29
CA LEU A 12 -10.67 6.71 -7.16
C LEU A 12 -11.74 5.79 -7.77
N LEU A 13 -11.37 4.55 -8.06
CA LEU A 13 -12.29 3.54 -8.60
C LEU A 13 -13.20 2.93 -7.53
N ARG A 14 -13.13 3.40 -6.27
CA ARG A 14 -13.73 2.73 -5.10
C ARG A 14 -13.37 1.24 -5.04
N GLY A 15 -12.19 0.91 -5.55
CA GLY A 15 -11.70 -0.44 -5.71
C GLY A 15 -11.05 -1.00 -4.45
N VAL A 16 -10.26 -2.05 -4.63
CA VAL A 16 -9.57 -2.78 -3.56
C VAL A 16 -8.54 -1.90 -2.86
N VAL A 17 -8.56 -1.88 -1.52
CA VAL A 17 -7.48 -1.32 -0.71
C VAL A 17 -6.39 -2.39 -0.58
N VAL A 18 -5.18 -2.06 -1.03
CA VAL A 18 -4.04 -3.00 -1.03
C VAL A 18 -3.01 -2.69 0.05
N MET A 19 -3.29 -1.71 0.90
CA MET A 19 -2.39 -1.24 1.94
C MET A 19 -2.41 -2.16 3.18
N PRO A 20 -1.25 -2.55 3.74
CA PRO A 20 -1.19 -3.30 4.99
C PRO A 20 -2.02 -2.63 6.10
N CYS A 21 -2.92 -3.39 6.71
CA CYS A 21 -3.92 -2.86 7.64
C CYS A 21 -3.34 -2.65 9.06
N GLN A 22 -3.26 -1.40 9.48
CA GLN A 22 -2.93 -1.06 10.88
C GLN A 22 -4.17 -1.21 11.78
N PRO A 23 -4.03 -1.66 13.04
CA PRO A 23 -2.79 -2.00 13.76
C PRO A 23 -2.35 -3.48 13.65
N SER A 24 -2.79 -4.22 12.62
CA SER A 24 -2.53 -5.67 12.48
C SER A 24 -1.26 -6.02 11.67
N VAL A 25 -0.29 -5.11 11.58
CA VAL A 25 0.97 -5.37 10.85
C VAL A 25 2.10 -5.51 11.85
N PHE A 26 2.82 -6.62 11.76
CA PHE A 26 4.01 -6.91 12.56
C PHE A 26 5.21 -7.10 11.64
N TRP A 27 6.40 -6.70 12.08
CA TRP A 27 7.64 -6.92 11.36
C TRP A 27 8.80 -7.14 12.33
N HIS A 28 9.82 -7.86 11.88
CA HIS A 28 11.04 -8.05 12.67
C HIS A 28 11.78 -6.73 12.86
N ARG A 29 12.43 -6.58 14.03
CA ARG A 29 13.31 -5.44 14.33
C ARG A 29 14.32 -5.14 13.21
N LYS A 30 14.91 -6.16 12.60
CA LYS A 30 15.85 -6.01 11.47
C LYS A 30 15.29 -5.24 10.28
N VAL A 31 13.97 -5.28 10.06
CA VAL A 31 13.30 -4.53 8.99
C VAL A 31 13.29 -3.04 9.32
N PHE A 32 13.04 -2.70 10.58
CA PHE A 32 13.11 -1.31 11.04
C PHE A 32 14.55 -0.78 11.02
N GLU A 33 15.52 -1.56 11.48
CA GLU A 33 16.92 -1.15 11.49
C GLU A 33 17.48 -0.92 10.07
N SER A 34 17.02 -1.68 9.08
CA SER A 34 17.45 -1.52 7.68
C SER A 34 16.71 -0.40 6.95
N LEU A 35 15.41 -0.22 7.20
CA LEU A 35 14.59 0.78 6.53
C LEU A 35 14.69 2.15 7.20
N GLY A 36 15.10 2.23 8.46
CA GLY A 36 15.15 3.48 9.23
C GLY A 36 13.77 3.99 9.65
N LEU A 37 13.72 5.28 9.99
CA LEU A 37 12.53 5.92 10.56
C LEU A 37 11.44 6.22 9.53
N LEU A 38 10.21 6.41 10.03
CA LEU A 38 9.11 6.97 9.26
C LEU A 38 9.40 8.43 8.88
N ARG A 39 8.88 8.85 7.74
CA ARG A 39 8.92 10.23 7.28
C ARG A 39 7.98 11.11 8.09
N GLU A 40 8.52 11.89 9.02
CA GLU A 40 7.72 12.77 9.90
C GLU A 40 7.06 13.96 9.18
N ASP A 41 7.51 14.28 7.95
CA ASP A 41 6.91 15.30 7.10
C ASP A 41 5.54 14.90 6.54
N LEU A 42 5.22 13.60 6.55
CA LEU A 42 3.93 13.05 6.13
C LEU A 42 2.98 12.96 7.33
N LYS A 43 1.75 13.48 7.21
CA LYS A 43 0.76 13.44 8.31
C LYS A 43 -0.25 12.31 8.18
N TYR A 44 -0.41 11.76 6.98
CA TYR A 44 -1.44 10.80 6.59
C TYR A 44 -0.90 9.58 5.83
N ALA A 45 0.27 9.68 5.20
CA ALA A 45 0.83 8.63 4.33
C ALA A 45 2.18 8.05 4.79
N MET A 46 2.55 8.21 6.06
CA MET A 46 3.83 7.71 6.60
C MET A 46 4.00 6.21 6.43
N ASP A 47 2.95 5.46 6.78
CA ASP A 47 2.88 4.01 6.64
C ASP A 47 2.93 3.59 5.17
N TYR A 48 2.21 4.30 4.29
CA TYR A 48 2.25 4.07 2.86
C TYR A 48 3.66 4.18 2.27
N ASP A 49 4.38 5.27 2.58
CA ASP A 49 5.77 5.45 2.14
C ASP A 49 6.68 4.34 2.67
N TYR A 50 6.51 3.98 3.95
CA TYR A 50 7.28 2.93 4.59
C TYR A 50 7.07 1.56 3.93
N TRP A 51 5.84 1.21 3.56
CA TRP A 51 5.56 -0.05 2.85
C TRP A 51 6.14 -0.06 1.43
N LEU A 52 6.11 1.07 0.72
CA LEU A 52 6.80 1.19 -0.57
C LEU A 52 8.31 1.03 -0.41
N LYS A 53 8.91 1.60 0.64
CA LYS A 53 10.33 1.42 0.97
C LYS A 53 10.66 -0.04 1.28
N ALA A 54 9.81 -0.72 2.05
CA ALA A 54 9.96 -2.14 2.37
C ALA A 54 9.94 -3.00 1.10
N LEU A 55 8.96 -2.79 0.21
CA LEU A 55 8.86 -3.54 -1.05
C LEU A 55 10.04 -3.26 -2.00
N ARG A 56 10.52 -2.02 -2.07
CA ARG A 56 11.73 -1.67 -2.85
C ARG A 56 12.99 -2.31 -2.28
N SER A 57 13.04 -2.53 -0.98
CA SER A 57 14.13 -3.22 -0.29
C SER A 57 13.95 -4.75 -0.29
N HIS A 58 13.07 -5.26 -1.15
CA HIS A 58 12.82 -6.70 -1.34
C HIS A 58 12.29 -7.44 -0.10
N TYR A 59 11.67 -6.72 0.84
CA TYR A 59 10.92 -7.37 1.91
C TYR A 59 9.58 -7.91 1.40
N ASN A 60 9.22 -9.09 1.89
CA ASN A 60 7.97 -9.75 1.58
C ASN A 60 6.97 -9.52 2.72
N PHE A 61 5.69 -9.40 2.34
CA PHE A 61 4.58 -9.37 3.29
C PHE A 61 3.94 -10.76 3.32
N HIS A 62 3.48 -11.20 4.49
CA HIS A 62 2.76 -12.46 4.66
C HIS A 62 1.36 -12.17 5.21
N TYR A 63 0.34 -12.86 4.69
CA TYR A 63 -1.05 -12.59 5.07
C TYR A 63 -1.47 -13.65 6.05
N MET A 64 -2.19 -13.20 7.06
CA MET A 64 -2.83 -14.07 8.02
C MET A 64 -4.32 -13.80 7.97
N ALA A 65 -5.09 -14.87 7.78
CA ALA A 65 -6.55 -14.81 7.64
C ALA A 65 -7.25 -14.73 9.01
N ASP A 66 -6.62 -14.08 9.99
CA ASP A 66 -7.12 -13.94 11.35
C ASP A 66 -7.36 -12.48 11.70
N VAL A 67 -8.41 -12.23 12.48
CA VAL A 67 -8.71 -10.89 13.00
C VAL A 67 -7.84 -10.64 14.23
N LEU A 68 -6.80 -9.83 14.08
CA LEU A 68 -5.86 -9.51 15.15
C LEU A 68 -6.18 -8.23 15.92
N SER A 69 -7.03 -7.37 15.36
CA SER A 69 -7.37 -6.11 16.00
C SER A 69 -8.71 -5.55 15.50
N ASN A 70 -9.33 -4.72 16.34
CA ASN A 70 -10.49 -3.92 15.99
C ASN A 70 -10.11 -2.45 15.96
N TYR A 71 -10.43 -1.76 14.86
CA TYR A 71 -10.23 -0.32 14.75
C TYR A 71 -11.49 0.43 15.18
N ARG A 72 -11.36 1.36 16.14
CA ARG A 72 -12.46 2.22 16.57
C ARG A 72 -12.50 3.49 15.74
N PHE A 73 -13.53 3.66 14.92
CA PHE A 73 -13.85 4.96 14.32
C PHE A 73 -14.47 5.89 15.36
N HIS A 74 -13.94 7.11 15.49
CA HIS A 74 -14.50 8.14 16.36
C HIS A 74 -14.37 9.53 15.73
N ALA A 75 -15.09 10.52 16.26
CA ALA A 75 -15.18 11.85 15.65
C ALA A 75 -13.80 12.53 15.46
N GLY A 76 -12.90 12.32 16.41
CA GLY A 76 -11.52 12.83 16.36
C GLY A 76 -10.54 12.06 15.47
N SER A 77 -10.94 10.95 14.85
CA SER A 77 -10.05 10.20 13.96
C SER A 77 -9.71 11.03 12.72
N LYS A 78 -8.44 11.03 12.30
CA LYS A 78 -7.99 11.70 11.05
C LYS A 78 -8.84 11.28 9.85
N SER A 79 -9.20 10.01 9.76
CA SER A 79 -10.04 9.45 8.68
C SER A 79 -11.48 10.00 8.66
N ASN A 80 -11.93 10.60 9.76
CA ASN A 80 -13.23 11.27 9.87
C ASN A 80 -13.16 12.77 9.52
N GLN A 81 -11.95 13.34 9.46
CA GLN A 81 -11.70 14.75 9.12
C GLN A 81 -11.55 15.00 7.60
N GLY A 82 -11.69 13.95 6.79
CA GLY A 82 -11.76 14.04 5.33
C GLY A 82 -10.63 13.31 4.58
N TRP A 83 -11.02 12.59 3.53
CA TRP A 83 -10.12 11.76 2.70
C TRP A 83 -9.25 12.56 1.71
N GLN A 84 -9.52 13.85 1.53
CA GLN A 84 -8.79 14.68 0.55
C GLN A 84 -7.31 14.84 0.91
N ASN A 85 -6.99 15.00 2.20
CA ASN A 85 -5.61 15.15 2.65
C ASN A 85 -4.84 13.82 2.52
N PHE A 86 -5.47 12.69 2.86
CA PHE A 86 -4.92 11.36 2.62
C PHE A 86 -4.60 11.15 1.14
N TYR A 87 -5.57 11.43 0.27
CA TYR A 87 -5.38 11.27 -1.17
C TYR A 87 -4.24 12.12 -1.73
N ARG A 88 -4.13 13.38 -1.26
CA ARG A 88 -3.06 14.30 -1.66
C ARG A 88 -1.68 13.73 -1.31
N GLU A 89 -1.49 13.29 -0.06
CA GLU A 89 -0.21 12.70 0.36
C GLU A 89 0.07 11.37 -0.34
N TRP A 90 -0.91 10.47 -0.45
CA TRP A 90 -0.74 9.21 -1.18
C TRP A 90 -0.33 9.43 -2.63
N ARG A 91 -0.94 10.39 -3.33
CA ARG A 91 -0.58 10.73 -4.71
C ARG A 91 0.84 11.30 -4.80
N GLY A 92 1.23 12.14 -3.83
CA GLY A 92 2.59 12.69 -3.73
C GLY A 92 3.63 11.59 -3.57
N VAL A 93 3.47 10.76 -2.53
CA VAL A 93 4.35 9.62 -2.24
C VAL A 93 4.41 8.64 -3.42
N ALA A 94 3.27 8.33 -4.06
CA ALA A 94 3.24 7.46 -5.22
C ALA A 94 4.03 8.04 -6.39
N LYS A 95 3.91 9.34 -6.66
CA LYS A 95 4.63 10.04 -7.73
C LYS A 95 6.14 10.05 -7.48
N GLU A 96 6.55 10.37 -6.26
CA GLU A 96 7.97 10.33 -5.84
C GLU A 96 8.54 8.92 -5.99
N ASN A 97 7.84 7.91 -5.51
CA ASN A 97 8.31 6.53 -5.64
C ASN A 97 8.33 6.06 -7.11
N PHE A 98 7.34 6.46 -7.92
CA PHE A 98 7.30 6.13 -9.35
C PHE A 98 8.46 6.78 -10.12
N SER A 99 8.87 8.01 -9.78
CA SER A 99 9.96 8.69 -10.49
C SER A 99 11.31 7.98 -10.31
N THR A 100 11.54 7.38 -9.14
CA THR A 100 12.76 6.62 -8.82
C THR A 100 12.90 5.30 -9.59
N LEU A 101 11.83 4.82 -10.23
CA LEU A 101 11.86 3.59 -11.01
C LEU A 101 12.64 3.75 -12.33
N THR A 102 13.36 2.69 -12.71
CA THR A 102 13.99 2.59 -14.03
C THR A 102 12.94 2.58 -15.15
N PRO A 103 13.31 2.93 -16.41
CA PRO A 103 12.37 2.91 -17.54
C PRO A 103 11.67 1.56 -17.72
N ARG A 104 12.42 0.45 -17.58
CA ARG A 104 11.85 -0.91 -17.64
C ARG A 104 10.80 -1.14 -16.55
N GLN A 105 11.12 -0.77 -15.30
CA GLN A 105 10.17 -0.91 -14.18
C GLN A 105 8.92 -0.05 -14.35
N LYS A 106 9.03 1.14 -14.95
CA LYS A 106 7.87 2.00 -15.25
C LYS A 106 6.94 1.34 -16.26
N ILE A 107 7.50 0.78 -17.33
CA ILE A 107 6.73 0.01 -18.32
C ILE A 107 6.07 -1.21 -17.66
N SER A 108 6.83 -1.99 -16.88
CA SER A 108 6.29 -3.15 -16.15
C SER A 108 5.17 -2.74 -15.17
N ALA A 109 5.30 -1.60 -14.50
CA ALA A 109 4.27 -1.08 -13.60
C ALA A 109 2.98 -0.75 -14.36
N GLU A 110 3.06 -0.05 -15.50
CA GLU A 110 1.88 0.30 -16.29
C GLU A 110 1.25 -0.94 -16.95
N ILE A 111 2.04 -1.92 -17.41
CA ILE A 111 1.51 -3.22 -17.88
C ILE A 111 0.76 -3.91 -16.74
N TYR A 112 1.35 -4.00 -15.55
CA TYR A 112 0.72 -4.59 -14.38
C TYR A 112 -0.59 -3.87 -14.00
N TRP A 113 -0.63 -2.55 -14.13
CA TRP A 113 -1.84 -1.76 -13.92
C TRP A 113 -2.93 -2.15 -14.92
N TRP A 114 -2.67 -2.00 -16.23
CA TRP A 114 -3.69 -2.14 -17.26
C TRP A 114 -4.17 -3.57 -17.49
N PHE A 115 -3.28 -4.56 -17.35
CA PHE A 115 -3.60 -5.95 -17.67
C PHE A 115 -3.97 -6.80 -16.46
N LEU A 116 -3.65 -6.36 -15.23
CA LEU A 116 -3.97 -7.11 -14.03
C LEU A 116 -4.80 -6.32 -13.04
N LEU A 117 -4.25 -5.25 -12.45
CA LEU A 117 -4.91 -4.56 -11.34
C LEU A 117 -6.22 -3.90 -11.75
N PHE A 118 -6.23 -3.16 -12.87
CA PHE A 118 -7.39 -2.42 -13.31
C PHE A 118 -8.56 -3.37 -13.67
N PRO A 119 -8.39 -4.39 -14.52
CA PRO A 119 -9.46 -5.37 -14.78
C PRO A 119 -9.94 -6.05 -13.51
N LEU A 120 -9.02 -6.50 -12.63
CA LEU A 120 -9.38 -7.15 -11.37
C LEU A 120 -10.18 -6.19 -10.46
N SER A 121 -9.83 -4.91 -10.43
CA SER A 121 -10.53 -3.91 -9.63
C SER A 121 -11.97 -3.68 -10.11
N ILE A 122 -12.24 -3.83 -11.40
CA ILE A 122 -13.59 -3.76 -11.97
C ILE A 122 -14.37 -5.04 -11.67
N LEU A 123 -13.76 -6.21 -11.90
CA LEU A 123 -14.40 -7.52 -11.70
C LEU A 123 -14.76 -7.80 -10.23
N THR A 124 -14.01 -7.23 -9.29
CA THR A 124 -14.24 -7.41 -7.86
C THR A 124 -15.25 -6.44 -7.26
N LEU A 125 -15.88 -5.57 -8.07
CA LEU A 125 -17.03 -4.79 -7.60
C LEU A 125 -18.26 -5.70 -7.40
N PRO A 126 -18.96 -5.68 -6.26
CA PRO A 126 -18.80 -4.81 -5.09
C PRO A 126 -18.07 -5.47 -3.89
N TYR A 127 -17.50 -6.66 -4.07
CA TYR A 127 -16.85 -7.44 -3.01
C TYR A 127 -15.51 -6.80 -2.61
N ARG A 128 -15.61 -5.93 -1.61
CA ARG A 128 -14.54 -5.09 -1.08
C ARG A 128 -13.73 -5.86 -0.03
N VAL A 129 -12.43 -5.61 -0.05
CA VAL A 129 -11.39 -6.18 0.84
C VAL A 129 -10.87 -7.53 0.37
N TYR A 130 -9.85 -7.46 -0.47
CA TYR A 130 -8.82 -8.50 -0.47
C TYR A 130 -7.48 -7.84 -0.16
N SER A 131 -7.03 -8.07 1.08
CA SER A 131 -5.67 -7.81 1.53
C SER A 131 -4.73 -8.77 0.78
N TYR A 132 -4.40 -8.50 -0.49
CA TYR A 132 -3.47 -9.37 -1.19
C TYR A 132 -2.04 -9.10 -0.74
N VAL A 133 -1.54 -10.08 -0.01
CA VAL A 133 -0.13 -10.29 0.23
C VAL A 133 0.57 -10.75 -1.03
N VAL A 134 1.76 -10.20 -1.24
CA VAL A 134 2.71 -10.70 -2.21
C VAL A 134 3.13 -12.10 -1.74
N LEU A 135 2.51 -13.14 -2.29
CA LEU A 135 2.98 -14.52 -2.16
C LEU A 135 4.35 -14.63 -2.86
N GLY A 136 5.40 -14.34 -2.09
CA GLY A 136 6.75 -14.79 -2.42
C GLY A 136 6.86 -16.26 -2.04
N ILE A 137 6.74 -17.15 -3.03
CA ILE A 137 7.18 -18.54 -2.91
C ILE A 137 8.66 -18.49 -2.53
N LYS A 138 8.99 -19.16 -1.44
CA LYS A 138 10.35 -19.32 -0.92
C LYS A 138 11.19 -20.06 -1.97
N SER A 139 12.17 -19.39 -2.57
CA SER A 139 13.35 -20.09 -3.11
C SER A 139 14.42 -20.04 -2.02
N GLY A 140 14.55 -21.14 -1.29
CA GLY A 140 15.45 -21.30 -0.15
C GLY A 140 15.05 -22.48 0.71
#